data_AF-A0A9P6WS86-F1
#
_entry.id   AF-A0A9P6WS86-F1
#
_cell.length_a   1.000
_cell.length_b   1.000
_cell.length_c   1.000
_cell.angle_alpha   90.00
_cell.angle_beta   90.00
_cell.angle_gamma   90.00
#
_symmetry.space_group_name_H-M   'P 1'
#
loop_
_entity.id
_entity.type
_entity.pdbx_description
1 polymer ?
#
loop_
_entity_poly.entity_id
_entity_poly.type
_entity_poly.pdbx_seq_one_letter_code
_entity_poly.pdbx_strand_id
1 'polypeptide(L)' 'MPLSYGGGVASMEHMRRLYRLGVEKISLNAAAFTNRRLVQESCAAFGSSSVIASIDVKKTFLGKYEV' A
#
# COMPACT_ATOMS: atom_id res chain seq x y z
N MET A 1 -7.55 -8.61 -16.94
CA MET A 1 -7.00 -9.39 -15.82
C MET A 1 -6.34 -8.40 -14.89
N PRO A 2 -6.76 -8.25 -13.62
CA PRO A 2 -6.29 -7.18 -12.76
C PRO A 2 -4.81 -7.31 -12.37
N LEU A 3 -4.01 -6.27 -12.65
CA LEU A 3 -2.59 -6.20 -12.28
C LEU A 3 -2.40 -5.38 -11.00
N SER A 4 -1.69 -5.96 -10.03
CA SER A 4 -1.29 -5.28 -8.79
C SER A 4 0.23 -5.07 -8.76
N TYR A 5 0.66 -3.90 -8.30
CA TYR A 5 2.08 -3.57 -8.12
C TYR A 5 2.39 -3.34 -6.64
N GLY A 6 3.48 -3.94 -6.14
CA GLY A 6 3.97 -3.74 -4.79
C GLY A 6 5.49 -3.56 -4.81
N GLY A 7 5.99 -2.61 -4.00
CA GLY A 7 7.42 -2.32 -3.84
C GLY A 7 7.80 -0.89 -4.21
N GLY A 8 8.51 -0.19 -3.32
CA GLY A 8 9.08 1.14 -3.62
C GLY A 8 8.08 2.30 -3.79
N VAL A 9 6.81 2.10 -3.44
CA VAL A 9 5.80 3.17 -3.51
C VAL A 9 5.78 3.95 -2.20
N ALA A 10 6.28 5.19 -2.24
CA ALA A 10 6.43 6.05 -1.07
C ALA A 10 5.85 7.47 -1.26
N SER A 11 5.25 7.76 -2.43
CA SER A 11 4.68 9.07 -2.74
C SER A 11 3.46 8.98 -3.65
N MET A 12 2.61 10.01 -3.62
CA MET A 12 1.47 10.14 -4.52
C MET A 12 1.89 10.18 -5.99
N GLU A 13 3.07 10.71 -6.29
CA GLU A 13 3.60 10.78 -7.65
C GLU A 13 3.93 9.37 -8.20
N HIS A 14 4.54 8.50 -7.38
CA HIS A 14 4.80 7.11 -7.77
C HIS A 14 3.48 6.40 -8.12
N MET A 15 2.45 6.59 -7.29
CA MET A 15 1.14 5.98 -7.54
C MET A 15 0.50 6.50 -8.83
N ARG A 16 0.49 7.82 -9.05
CA ARG A 16 -0.01 8.40 -10.31
C ARG A 16 0.72 7.82 -11.52
N ARG A 17 2.03 7.67 -11.44
CA ARG A 17 2.83 7.07 -12.52
C ARG A 17 2.43 5.61 -12.77
N LEU A 18 2.29 4.81 -11.73
CA LEU A 18 1.94 3.38 -11.84
C LEU A 18 0.52 3.19 -12.40
N TYR A 19 -0.47 3.96 -11.94
CA TYR A 19 -1.82 3.91 -12.52
C TYR A 19 -1.82 4.31 -13.99
N ARG A 20 -1.04 5.32 -14.40
CA ARG A 20 -0.89 5.68 -15.82
C ARG A 20 -0.21 4.61 -16.67
N LEU A 21 0.58 3.72 -16.07
CA LEU A 21 1.20 2.58 -16.75
C LEU A 21 0.25 1.38 -16.87
N GLY A 22 -1.00 1.49 -16.39
CA GLY A 22 -2.01 0.44 -16.49
C GLY A 22 -2.05 -0.50 -15.29
N VAL A 23 -1.38 -0.17 -14.18
CA VAL A 23 -1.56 -0.89 -12.91
C VAL A 23 -2.96 -0.58 -12.37
N GLU A 24 -3.70 -1.62 -11.96
CA GLU A 24 -5.06 -1.46 -11.43
C GLU A 24 -5.08 -1.31 -9.91
N LYS A 25 -4.12 -1.94 -9.22
CA LYS A 25 -4.00 -1.88 -7.75
C LYS A 25 -2.57 -1.66 -7.30
N ILE A 26 -2.40 -0.90 -6.21
CA ILE A 26 -1.09 -0.64 -5.62
C ILE A 26 -1.07 -1.10 -4.17
N SER A 27 -0.09 -1.94 -3.83
CA SER A 27 0.16 -2.43 -2.48
C SER A 27 1.18 -1.55 -1.76
N LEU A 28 0.75 -0.97 -0.64
CA LEU A 28 1.57 -0.19 0.29
C LEU A 28 1.90 -1.07 1.49
N ASN A 29 3.18 -1.39 1.67
CA ASN A 29 3.69 -2.10 2.85
C ASN A 29 4.35 -1.09 3.81
N ALA A 30 5.67 -0.90 3.73
CA ALA A 30 6.40 0.00 4.63
C ALA A 30 5.79 1.42 4.71
N ALA A 31 5.35 1.98 3.57
CA ALA A 31 4.73 3.30 3.54
C ALA A 31 3.38 3.37 4.28
N ALA A 32 2.63 2.26 4.35
CA ALA A 32 1.40 2.20 5.13
C ALA A 32 1.67 2.27 6.65
N PHE A 33 2.84 1.82 7.10
CA PHE A 33 3.26 1.92 8.49
C PHE A 33 3.92 3.26 8.81
N THR A 34 4.87 3.71 7.98
CA THR A 34 5.67 4.92 8.23
C THR A 34 4.92 6.21 7.90
N ASN A 35 3.96 6.18 6.98
CA ASN A 35 3.20 7.35 6.54
C ASN A 35 1.73 7.01 6.26
N ARG A 36 0.94 6.87 7.33
CA ARG A 36 -0.51 6.62 7.23
C ARG A 36 -1.27 7.68 6.44
N ARG A 37 -0.77 8.91 6.39
CA ARG A 37 -1.38 10.00 5.62
C ARG A 37 -1.32 9.72 4.12
N LEU A 38 -0.24 9.11 3.62
CA LEU A 38 -0.15 8.68 2.22
C LEU A 38 -1.29 7.72 1.87
N VAL A 39 -1.61 6.77 2.73
CA VAL A 39 -2.72 5.82 2.51
C VAL A 39 -4.06 6.56 2.38
N GLN A 40 -4.34 7.51 3.28
CA GLN A 40 -5.56 8.31 3.25
C GLN A 40 -5.67 9.13 1.96
N GLU A 41 -4.60 9.84 1.61
CA GLU A 41 -4.54 10.65 0.38
C GLU A 41 -4.69 9.78 -0.87
N SER A 42 -4.11 8.58 -0.87
CA SER A 42 -4.21 7.61 -1.96
C SER A 42 -5.64 7.10 -2.13
N CYS A 43 -6.29 6.69 -1.04
CA CYS A 43 -7.67 6.24 -1.07
C CYS A 43 -8.62 7.36 -1.53
N ALA A 44 -8.38 8.61 -1.12
CA ALA A 44 -9.16 9.76 -1.55
C ALA A 44 -8.96 10.08 -3.04
N ALA A 45 -7.75 9.92 -3.58
CA ALA A 45 -7.44 10.25 -4.96
C ALA A 45 -7.80 9.14 -5.97
N PHE A 46 -7.62 7.87 -5.61
CA PHE A 46 -7.71 6.72 -6.53
C PHE A 46 -8.82 5.73 -6.16
N GLY A 47 -9.53 5.96 -5.05
CA GLY A 47 -10.53 5.06 -4.50
C GLY A 47 -9.91 3.96 -3.63
N SER A 48 -10.59 3.60 -2.55
CA SER A 48 -10.10 2.58 -1.60
C SER A 48 -10.03 1.17 -2.19
N SER A 49 -10.75 0.88 -3.28
CA SER A 49 -10.73 -0.42 -3.96
C SER A 49 -9.44 -0.70 -4.76
N SER A 50 -8.68 0.36 -5.08
CA SER A 50 -7.43 0.30 -5.87
C SER A 50 -6.17 0.38 -5.00
N VAL A 51 -6.32 0.61 -3.69
CA VAL A 51 -5.22 0.71 -2.72
C VAL A 51 -5.26 -0.50 -1.79
N ILE A 52 -4.14 -1.21 -1.68
CA ILE A 52 -3.99 -2.38 -0.81
C ILE A 52 -3.00 -2.02 0.30
N ALA A 53 -3.35 -2.30 1.55
CA ALA A 53 -2.41 -2.25 2.67
C ALA A 53 -1.86 -3.66 2.93
N SER A 54 -0.54 -3.84 2.80
CA SER A 54 0.14 -5.07 3.15
C SER A 54 0.73 -4.92 4.55
N ILE A 55 0.38 -5.83 5.45
CA ILE A 55 0.83 -5.81 6.84
C ILE A 55 1.59 -7.10 7.09
N ASP A 56 2.88 -6.97 7.37
CA ASP A 56 3.70 -8.09 7.83
C ASP A 56 3.54 -8.20 9.35
N VAL A 57 3.34 -9.43 9.85
CA VAL A 57 3.20 -9.70 11.28
C VAL A 57 4.15 -10.80 11.73
N LYS A 58 4.77 -10.61 12.89
CA LYS A 58 5.61 -11.61 13.54
C LYS A 58 4.94 -12.09 14.82
N LYS A 59 4.88 -13.41 14.99
CA LYS A 59 4.43 -14.02 16.26
C LYS A 59 5.60 -14.08 17.23
N THR A 60 5.44 -13.45 18.38
CA THR A 60 6.38 -13.49 19.50
C THR A 60 6.35 -14.84 20.21
N PHE A 61 7.39 -15.14 21.00
CA PHE A 61 7.49 -16.38 21.79
C PHE A 61 6.31 -16.55 22.78
N LEU A 62 5.78 -15.43 23.29
CA LEU A 62 4.61 -15.40 24.20
C LEU A 62 3.27 -15.49 23.46
N GLY A 63 3.26 -15.73 22.14
CA GLY A 63 2.06 -15.92 21.34
C GLY A 63 1.37 -14.63 20.88
N LYS A 64 1.91 -13.44 21.18
CA LYS A 64 1.40 -12.15 20.69
C LYS A 64 1.87 -11.88 19.26
N TYR A 65 1.07 -11.18 18.46
CA TYR A 65 1.46 -10.69 17.14
C TYR A 65 1.97 -9.25 17.23
N GLU A 66 3.12 -9.00 16.64
CA GLU A 66 3.71 -7.66 16.45
C GLU A 66 3.77 -7.36 14.96
N VAL A 67 3.44 -6.12 14.59
CA VAL A 67 3.53 -5.61 13.20
C VAL A 67 4.89 -4.94 13.03
#